data_AF-A0A9D4ZX35-F1
#
_entry.id   AF-A0A9D4ZX35-F1
#
_cell.length_a   1.000
_cell.length_b   1.000
_cell.length_c   1.000
_cell.angle_alpha   90.00
_cell.angle_beta   90.00
_cell.angle_gamma   90.00
#
_symmetry.space_group_name_H-M   'P 1'
#
loop_
_entity.id
_entity.type
_entity.pdbx_description
1 polymer ?
#
loop_
_entity_poly.entity_id
_entity_poly.type
_entity_poly.pdbx_seq_one_letter_code
_entity_poly.pdbx_strand_id
1 'polypeptide(L)'
;MLAVEKHVLESGSIDTVGTVGILELHPGAINSIPSKSHIEIDTRDIDEERRNQVIDKIHETAIRITKTRGVKLSEFHVINQDPPAPSDEAVINAMETATKELNLTSKLMISRAYHDSLFMARVSPMGMIFIPCYK
;
A
#
# COMPACT_ATOMS: atom_id res chain seq x y z
N MET A 1 7.69 17.90 6.66
CA MET A 1 7.53 16.57 6.01
C MET A 1 6.05 16.28 5.89
N LEU A 2 5.60 15.71 4.77
CA LEU A 2 4.21 15.34 4.56
C LEU A 2 3.83 14.21 5.53
N ALA A 3 2.61 14.22 6.09
CA ALA A 3 2.23 13.29 7.17
C ALA A 3 2.34 11.81 6.76
N VAL A 4 1.92 11.48 5.55
CA VAL A 4 2.00 10.11 5.00
C VAL A 4 3.45 9.65 4.90
N GLU A 5 4.30 10.43 4.23
CA GLU A 5 5.75 10.16 4.11
C GLU A 5 6.40 9.98 5.48
N LYS A 6 6.11 10.88 6.43
CA LYS A 6 6.63 10.81 7.79
C LYS A 6 6.31 9.47 8.45
N HIS A 7 5.04 9.06 8.45
CA HIS A 7 4.62 7.83 9.14
C HIS A 7 5.14 6.56 8.48
N VAL A 8 5.31 6.58 7.16
CA VAL A 8 5.98 5.50 6.42
C VAL A 8 7.44 5.38 6.84
N LEU A 9 8.19 6.48 6.88
CA LEU A 9 9.61 6.47 7.28
C LEU A 9 9.79 6.07 8.75
N GLU A 10 8.88 6.50 9.63
CA GLU A 10 8.89 6.13 11.06
C GLU A 10 8.55 4.65 11.31
N SER A 11 8.04 3.91 10.32
CA SER A 11 7.79 2.47 10.45
C SER A 11 9.08 1.65 10.54
N GLY A 12 10.21 2.19 10.07
CA GLY A 12 11.52 1.54 10.10
C GLY A 12 11.69 0.36 9.12
N SER A 13 10.70 0.05 8.29
CA SER A 13 10.77 -1.04 7.31
C SER A 13 10.93 -0.51 5.89
N ILE A 14 11.78 -1.20 5.11
CA ILE A 14 11.94 -0.93 3.68
C ILE A 14 10.72 -1.37 2.86
N ASP A 15 9.85 -2.19 3.42
CA ASP A 15 8.66 -2.74 2.75
C ASP A 15 7.42 -1.85 2.94
N THR A 16 7.42 -0.98 3.95
CA THR A 16 6.37 0.01 4.13
C THR A 16 6.43 1.05 3.03
N VAL A 17 5.29 1.27 2.36
CA VAL A 17 5.13 2.35 1.40
C VAL A 17 3.85 3.11 1.70
N GLY A 18 3.85 4.39 1.33
CA GLY A 18 2.67 5.23 1.39
C GLY A 18 2.79 6.37 0.40
N THR A 19 1.70 6.68 -0.28
CA THR A 19 1.68 7.67 -1.37
C THR A 19 0.36 8.40 -1.37
N VAL A 20 0.40 9.73 -1.47
CA VAL A 20 -0.75 10.53 -1.86
C VAL A 20 -0.80 10.51 -3.38
N GLY A 21 -1.65 9.65 -3.95
CA GLY A 21 -1.77 9.49 -5.39
C GLY A 21 -2.66 10.55 -6.03
N ILE A 22 -3.65 11.03 -5.27
CA ILE A 22 -4.62 12.05 -5.71
C ILE A 22 -4.73 13.14 -4.64
N LEU A 23 -4.67 14.38 -5.09
CA LEU A 23 -4.98 15.57 -4.29
C LEU A 23 -5.72 16.56 -5.16
N GLU A 24 -6.96 16.86 -4.78
CA GLU A 24 -7.83 17.78 -5.51
C GLU A 24 -8.25 18.92 -4.59
N LEU A 25 -8.35 20.13 -5.16
CA LEU A 25 -8.75 21.33 -4.44
C LEU A 25 -10.02 21.89 -5.10
N HIS A 26 -11.03 22.20 -4.30
CA HIS A 26 -12.25 22.84 -4.76
C HIS A 26 -12.35 24.28 -4.22
N PRO A 27 -12.64 25.29 -5.05
CA PRO A 27 -13.16 25.18 -6.42
C PRO A 27 -12.10 25.00 -7.52
N GLY A 28 -10.81 24.99 -7.18
CA GLY A 28 -9.74 24.80 -8.17
C GLY A 28 -9.45 26.06 -9.01
N ALA A 29 -9.71 27.25 -8.45
CA ALA A 29 -9.44 28.52 -9.09
C ALA A 29 -8.26 29.24 -8.41
N ILE A 30 -7.37 29.85 -9.19
CA ILE A 30 -6.13 30.49 -8.71
C ILE A 30 -6.38 31.61 -7.68
N ASN A 31 -7.52 32.29 -7.76
CA ASN A 31 -7.90 33.42 -6.92
C ASN A 31 -9.00 33.09 -5.90
N SER A 32 -9.31 31.80 -5.70
CA SER A 32 -10.32 31.36 -4.73
C SER A 32 -9.67 30.42 -3.72
N ILE A 33 -9.76 30.78 -2.44
CA ILE A 33 -9.24 29.94 -1.35
C ILE A 33 -10.02 28.62 -1.34
N PRO A 34 -9.35 27.45 -1.36
CA PRO A 34 -10.04 26.17 -1.35
C PRO A 34 -10.96 26.01 -0.14
N SER A 35 -12.23 25.70 -0.38
CA SER A 35 -13.21 25.40 0.66
C SER A 35 -13.26 23.91 0.99
N LYS A 36 -12.76 23.06 0.08
CA LYS A 36 -12.62 21.62 0.27
C LYS A 36 -11.33 21.12 -0.40
N SER A 37 -10.77 20.06 0.17
CA SER A 37 -9.69 19.27 -0.42
C SER A 37 -10.06 17.80 -0.35
N HIS A 38 -9.82 17.07 -1.42
CA HIS A 38 -9.95 15.61 -1.49
C HIS A 38 -8.58 14.97 -1.63
N ILE A 39 -8.33 13.88 -0.92
CA ILE A 39 -7.03 13.21 -0.89
C ILE A 39 -7.27 11.70 -0.93
N GLU A 40 -6.58 11.02 -1.83
CA GLU A 40 -6.54 9.55 -1.85
C GLU A 40 -5.13 9.07 -1.52
N ILE A 41 -5.05 8.13 -0.59
CA ILE A 41 -3.81 7.62 -0.02
C ILE A 41 -3.75 6.12 -0.27
N ASP A 42 -2.68 5.67 -0.91
CA ASP A 42 -2.31 4.26 -1.00
C ASP A 42 -1.23 3.98 0.05
N THR A 43 -1.41 2.97 0.91
CA THR A 43 -0.38 2.52 1.85
C THR A 43 -0.36 1.00 1.95
N ARG A 44 0.85 0.43 1.95
CA ARG A 44 1.05 -1.02 1.88
C ARG A 44 2.25 -1.44 2.72
N ASP A 45 2.19 -2.66 3.19
CA ASP A 45 3.28 -3.37 3.85
C ASP A 45 3.01 -4.88 3.73
N ILE A 46 4.07 -5.68 3.80
CA ILE A 46 3.97 -7.14 3.96
C ILE A 46 3.54 -7.52 5.38
N ASP A 47 3.85 -6.66 6.36
CA ASP A 47 3.44 -6.80 7.76
C ASP A 47 2.13 -6.04 8.00
N GLU A 48 1.06 -6.78 8.29
CA GLU A 48 -0.27 -6.22 8.43
C GLU A 48 -0.38 -5.23 9.60
N GLU A 49 0.23 -5.57 10.74
CA GLU A 49 0.16 -4.76 11.95
C GLU A 49 0.90 -3.44 11.74
N ARG A 50 2.10 -3.48 11.15
CA ARG A 50 2.87 -2.28 10.85
C ARG A 50 2.14 -1.37 9.86
N ARG A 51 1.49 -1.92 8.82
CA ARG A 51 0.63 -1.13 7.93
C ARG A 51 -0.52 -0.47 8.70
N ASN A 52 -1.21 -1.22 9.55
CA ASN A 52 -2.36 -0.71 10.31
C ASN A 52 -1.93 0.45 11.23
N GLN A 53 -0.78 0.33 11.89
CA GLN A 53 -0.21 1.43 12.69
C GLN A 53 0.07 2.69 11.87
N VAL A 54 0.51 2.56 10.61
CA VAL A 54 0.70 3.71 9.70
C VAL A 54 -0.64 4.37 9.37
N ILE A 55 -1.68 3.58 9.07
CA ILE A 55 -3.04 4.08 8.80
C ILE A 55 -3.58 4.86 10.00
N ASP A 56 -3.46 4.30 11.21
CA ASP A 56 -3.94 4.93 12.44
C ASP A 56 -3.24 6.28 12.69
N LYS A 57 -1.91 6.32 12.54
CA LYS A 57 -1.13 7.55 12.68
C LYS A 57 -1.50 8.62 11.63
N ILE A 58 -1.83 8.20 10.40
CA ILE A 58 -2.34 9.10 9.36
C ILE A 58 -3.67 9.70 9.80
N HIS A 59 -4.60 8.87 10.30
CA HIS A 59 -5.90 9.33 10.79
C HIS A 59 -5.78 10.30 11.96
N GLU A 60 -4.99 9.96 12.98
CA GLU A 60 -4.72 10.83 14.13
C GLU A 60 -4.13 12.17 13.70
N THR A 61 -3.23 12.14 12.72
CA THR A 61 -2.61 13.35 12.18
C THR A 61 -3.61 14.19 11.39
N ALA A 62 -4.51 13.59 10.62
CA ALA A 62 -5.61 14.30 9.96
C ALA A 62 -6.49 15.02 10.98
N ILE A 63 -6.90 14.35 12.06
CA ILE A 63 -7.68 14.95 13.15
C ILE A 63 -6.92 16.13 13.76
N ARG A 64 -5.63 15.96 14.08
CA ARG A 64 -4.81 17.04 14.65
C ARG A 64 -4.69 18.23 13.72
N ILE A 65 -4.46 18.01 12.42
CA ILE A 65 -4.36 19.08 11.41
C ILE A 65 -5.67 19.86 11.34
N THR A 66 -6.82 19.18 11.34
CA THR A 66 -8.12 19.85 11.24
C THR A 66 -8.38 20.78 12.44
N LYS A 67 -8.05 20.33 13.66
CA LYS A 67 -8.09 21.16 14.88
C LYS A 67 -7.17 22.37 14.79
N THR A 68 -5.91 22.17 14.40
CA THR A 68 -4.92 23.26 14.28
C THR A 68 -5.30 24.27 13.20
N ARG A 69 -5.91 23.83 12.10
CA ARG A 69 -6.29 24.69 10.97
C ARG A 69 -7.69 25.29 11.11
N GLY A 70 -8.48 24.87 12.09
CA GLY A 70 -9.87 25.32 12.26
C GLY A 70 -10.78 24.88 11.12
N VAL A 71 -10.50 23.73 10.49
CA VAL A 71 -11.31 23.14 9.41
C VAL A 71 -12.00 21.87 9.89
N LYS A 72 -13.00 21.40 9.14
CA LYS A 72 -13.72 20.16 9.42
C LYS A 72 -13.09 19.00 8.66
N LEU A 73 -12.84 17.87 9.33
CA LEU A 73 -12.67 16.58 8.66
C LEU A 73 -14.06 16.08 8.26
N SER A 74 -14.46 16.30 7.01
CA SER A 74 -15.79 15.90 6.54
C SER A 74 -15.91 14.39 6.38
N GLU A 75 -14.82 13.73 6.00
CA GLU A 75 -14.77 12.31 5.70
C GLU A 75 -13.37 11.75 5.99
N PHE A 76 -13.34 10.54 6.53
CA PHE A 76 -12.15 9.69 6.59
C PHE A 76 -12.64 8.26 6.38
N HIS A 77 -12.47 7.75 5.16
CA HIS A 77 -13.02 6.47 4.76
C HIS A 77 -11.90 5.55 4.28
N VAL A 78 -11.76 4.40 4.95
CA VAL A 78 -10.86 3.34 4.51
C VAL A 78 -11.60 2.52 3.47
N ILE A 79 -11.23 2.71 2.19
CA ILE A 79 -11.88 2.04 1.05
C ILE A 79 -11.61 0.54 1.10
N ASN A 80 -10.37 0.14 1.38
CA ASN A 80 -9.96 -1.25 1.51
C ASN A 80 -8.76 -1.40 2.48
N GLN A 81 -8.68 -2.55 3.14
CA GLN A 81 -7.63 -2.89 4.11
C GLN A 81 -7.41 -4.40 4.14
N ASP A 82 -6.97 -4.96 3.03
CA ASP A 82 -6.87 -6.41 2.83
C ASP A 82 -5.62 -7.03 3.50
N PRO A 83 -5.72 -8.19 4.17
CA PRO A 83 -4.56 -8.85 4.77
C PRO A 83 -3.57 -9.34 3.69
N PRO A 84 -2.27 -9.48 3.99
CA PRO A 84 -1.31 -10.08 3.07
C PRO A 84 -1.64 -11.55 2.80
N ALA A 85 -1.26 -12.06 1.61
CA ALA A 85 -1.40 -13.47 1.26
C ALA A 85 -0.03 -14.10 1.01
N PRO A 86 0.47 -14.97 1.92
CA PRO A 86 1.64 -15.77 1.63
C PRO A 86 1.34 -16.75 0.48
N SER A 87 2.33 -16.98 -0.38
CA SER A 87 2.25 -18.05 -1.38
C SER A 87 2.34 -19.41 -0.70
N ASP A 88 1.65 -20.40 -1.26
CA ASP A 88 1.62 -21.77 -0.77
C ASP A 88 2.98 -22.46 -1.00
N GLU A 89 3.47 -23.18 0.01
CA GLU A 89 4.79 -23.82 -0.02
C GLU A 89 4.91 -24.87 -1.14
N ALA A 90 3.85 -25.65 -1.40
CA ALA A 90 3.88 -26.65 -2.46
C ALA A 90 3.95 -25.99 -3.85
N VAL A 91 3.27 -24.85 -4.02
CA VAL A 91 3.35 -24.06 -5.25
C VAL A 91 4.72 -23.42 -5.42
N ILE A 92 5.31 -22.87 -4.35
CA ILE A 92 6.69 -22.36 -4.36
C ILE A 92 7.67 -23.46 -4.77
N ASN A 93 7.60 -24.63 -4.14
CA ASN A 93 8.49 -25.75 -4.43
C ASN A 93 8.36 -26.25 -5.88
N ALA A 94 7.13 -26.25 -6.42
CA ALA A 94 6.90 -26.60 -7.82
C ALA A 94 7.54 -25.57 -8.77
N MET A 95 7.42 -24.27 -8.48
CA MET A 95 8.06 -23.21 -9.26
C MET A 95 9.59 -23.29 -9.20
N GLU A 96 10.18 -23.51 -8.02
CA GLU A 96 11.63 -23.68 -7.86
C GLU A 96 12.17 -24.92 -8.59
N THR A 97 11.39 -26.00 -8.63
CA THR A 97 11.76 -27.20 -9.39
C THR A 97 11.76 -26.91 -10.88
N ALA A 98 10.71 -26.27 -11.39
CA ALA A 98 10.60 -25.92 -12.79
C ALA A 98 11.71 -24.95 -13.26
N THR A 99 12.09 -23.96 -12.45
CA THR A 99 13.19 -23.05 -12.81
C THR A 99 14.54 -23.76 -12.86
N LYS A 100 14.80 -24.71 -11.95
CA LYS A 100 16.01 -25.55 -11.97
C LYS A 100 16.07 -26.44 -13.21
N GLU A 101 14.97 -27.11 -13.56
CA GLU A 101 14.89 -27.96 -14.76
C GLU A 101 15.15 -27.18 -16.05
N LEU A 102 14.71 -25.92 -16.10
CA LEU A 102 14.93 -25.01 -17.23
C LEU A 102 16.30 -24.29 -17.21
N ASN A 103 17.15 -24.55 -16.21
CA ASN A 103 18.42 -23.85 -15.99
C ASN A 103 18.28 -22.31 -15.94
N LEU A 104 17.19 -21.81 -15.35
CA LEU A 104 16.94 -20.38 -15.16
C LEU A 104 17.45 -19.90 -13.79
N THR A 105 18.00 -18.69 -13.75
CA THR A 105 18.29 -18.03 -12.47
C THR A 105 17.00 -17.49 -11.85
N SER A 106 16.87 -17.64 -10.54
CA SER A 106 15.69 -17.18 -9.80
C SER A 106 16.08 -16.77 -8.38
N LYS A 107 15.19 -16.01 -7.73
CA LYS A 107 15.26 -15.68 -6.31
C LYS A 107 13.85 -15.59 -5.74
N LEU A 108 13.68 -15.94 -4.47
CA LEU A 108 12.45 -15.64 -3.76
C LEU A 108 12.35 -14.13 -3.51
N MET A 109 11.14 -13.60 -3.63
CA MET A 109 10.85 -12.19 -3.39
C MET A 109 9.38 -11.99 -3.04
N ILE A 110 9.09 -10.88 -2.36
CA ILE A 110 7.72 -10.43 -2.14
C ILE A 110 7.20 -9.62 -3.33
N SER A 111 5.89 -9.68 -3.58
CA SER A 111 5.23 -8.68 -4.43
C SER A 111 4.85 -7.46 -3.59
N ARG A 112 5.29 -6.27 -4.02
CA ARG A 112 4.86 -4.98 -3.43
C ARG A 112 3.56 -4.45 -4.05
N ALA A 113 3.23 -4.93 -5.24
CA ALA A 113 1.93 -4.67 -5.86
C ALA A 113 0.91 -5.71 -5.40
N TYR A 114 -0.35 -5.31 -5.26
CA TYR A 114 -1.44 -6.27 -5.16
C TYR A 114 -1.77 -6.82 -6.55
N HIS A 115 -2.28 -8.05 -6.59
CA HIS A 115 -2.70 -8.76 -7.80
C HIS A 115 -3.94 -9.57 -7.48
N ASP A 116 -4.66 -10.05 -8.49
CA ASP A 116 -5.81 -10.95 -8.31
C ASP A 116 -5.45 -12.19 -7.47
N SER A 117 -4.19 -12.63 -7.56
CA SER A 117 -3.60 -13.68 -6.72
C SER A 117 -3.82 -13.49 -5.22
N LEU A 118 -3.86 -12.24 -4.73
CA LEU A 118 -4.17 -11.92 -3.32
C LEU A 118 -5.53 -12.47 -2.89
N PHE A 119 -6.53 -12.36 -3.77
CA PHE A 119 -7.89 -12.83 -3.50
C PHE A 119 -8.02 -14.32 -3.80
N MET A 120 -7.37 -14.81 -4.86
CA MET A 120 -7.38 -16.23 -5.21
C MET A 120 -6.75 -17.12 -4.13
N ALA A 121 -5.76 -16.60 -3.38
CA ALA A 121 -5.18 -17.30 -2.23
C ALA A 121 -6.20 -17.64 -1.12
N ARG A 122 -7.37 -16.98 -1.10
CA ARG A 122 -8.46 -17.30 -0.17
C ARG A 122 -9.25 -18.55 -0.58
N VAL A 123 -9.07 -19.03 -1.81
CA VAL A 123 -9.89 -20.07 -2.43
C VAL A 123 -9.07 -21.30 -2.83
N SER A 124 -7.77 -21.13 -3.11
CA SER A 124 -6.87 -22.23 -3.47
C SER A 124 -5.41 -21.94 -3.09
N PRO A 125 -4.54 -22.98 -3.01
CA PRO A 125 -3.09 -22.80 -3.05
C PRO A 125 -2.69 -21.87 -4.20
N MET A 126 -1.85 -20.88 -3.89
CA MET A 126 -1.52 -19.79 -4.82
C MET A 126 -0.01 -19.52 -4.80
N GLY A 127 0.56 -19.21 -5.96
CA GLY A 127 1.90 -18.66 -6.11
C GLY A 127 1.99 -17.71 -7.31
N MET A 128 3.06 -16.94 -7.38
CA MET A 128 3.31 -15.99 -8.47
C MET A 128 4.70 -16.19 -9.07
N ILE A 129 4.79 -16.18 -10.40
CA ILE A 129 6.05 -16.15 -11.14
C ILE A 129 6.25 -14.73 -11.67
N PHE A 130 7.34 -14.08 -11.28
CA PHE A 130 7.76 -12.81 -11.86
C PHE A 130 8.81 -13.01 -12.95
N ILE A 131 8.71 -12.17 -13.97
CA ILE A 131 9.78 -11.97 -14.98
C ILE A 131 10.31 -10.54 -14.86
N PRO A 132 11.55 -10.26 -15.28
CA PRO A 132 12.05 -8.90 -15.37
C PRO A 132 11.22 -8.06 -16.34
N CYS A 133 10.94 -6.80 -15.99
CA CYS A 133 10.44 -5.81 -16.94
C CYS A 133 11.59 -4.95 -17.45
N TYR A 134 11.73 -4.83 -18.77
CA TYR A 134 12.64 -3.87 -19.38
C TYR A 134 11.94 -2.51 -19.44
N LYS A 135 12.69 -1.44 -19.16
CA LYS A 135 12.23 -0.06 -19.37
C LYS A 135 12.29 0.30 -20.85
#